data_AF-A0A3A8EYG2-F1
#
_entry.id   AF-A0A3A8EYG2-F1
#
_cell.length_a   1.000
_cell.length_b   1.000
_cell.length_c   1.000
_cell.angle_alpha   90.00
_cell.angle_beta   90.00
_cell.angle_gamma   90.00
#
_symmetry.space_group_name_H-M   'P 1'
#
loop_
_entity.id
_entity.type
_entity.pdbx_description
1 polymer ?
#
loop_
_entity_poly.entity_id
_entity_poly.type
_entity_poly.pdbx_seq_one_letter_code
_entity_poly.pdbx_strand_id
1 'polypeptide(L)'
;MNIVQIIDQHTFALKHAIEQASLTQRKSLVKAVFGFYQKLPHFYQTIEQYYHIHIDNNQLFNDIDQENLAYYQGQIKLANAEIDEYSDDYEALEAIQVITLDAFLMMVSNQNKSKNLLALLSGIIEVLDYYENFSDDQTYWNQVLEQEIIFQKQIMNEISENVIVDESIYAQRYQSIEFADLD
;
A
#
# COMPACT_ATOMS: atom_id res chain seq x y z
N MET A 1 -20.77 9.46 -14.14
CA MET A 1 -19.42 10.04 -13.97
C MET A 1 -18.43 8.98 -14.41
N ASN A 2 -17.41 9.29 -15.23
CA ASN A 2 -16.47 8.26 -15.70
C ASN A 2 -15.30 8.15 -14.71
N ILE A 3 -15.41 7.23 -13.75
CA ILE A 3 -14.44 7.07 -12.66
C ILE A 3 -13.05 6.69 -13.17
N VAL A 4 -12.97 5.92 -14.26
CA VAL A 4 -11.71 5.54 -14.92
C VAL A 4 -10.92 6.76 -15.38
N GLN A 5 -11.58 7.73 -16.04
CA GLN A 5 -10.92 8.97 -16.47
C GLN A 5 -10.42 9.82 -15.30
N ILE A 6 -11.12 9.77 -14.16
CA ILE A 6 -10.71 10.48 -12.94
C ILE A 6 -9.48 9.80 -12.33
N ILE A 7 -9.45 8.47 -12.29
CA ILE A 7 -8.32 7.68 -11.79
C ILE A 7 -7.06 7.88 -12.64
N ASP A 8 -7.17 7.90 -13.97
CA ASP A 8 -6.02 8.12 -14.86
C ASP A 8 -5.40 9.51 -14.65
N GLN A 9 -6.24 10.55 -14.63
CA GLN A 9 -5.79 11.93 -14.40
C GLN A 9 -5.18 12.09 -13.00
N HIS A 10 -5.80 11.48 -12.00
CA HIS A 10 -5.32 11.47 -10.63
C HIS A 10 -3.96 10.78 -10.53
N THR A 11 -3.80 9.59 -11.11
CA THR A 11 -2.55 8.82 -11.09
C THR A 11 -1.41 9.58 -11.75
N PHE A 12 -1.69 10.27 -12.86
CA PHE A 12 -0.70 11.14 -13.51
C PHE A 12 -0.26 12.30 -12.62
N ALA A 13 -1.21 13.01 -11.99
CA ALA A 13 -0.90 14.10 -11.08
C ALA A 13 -0.13 13.62 -9.84
N LEU A 14 -0.53 12.47 -9.28
CA LEU A 14 0.09 11.84 -8.14
C LEU A 14 1.53 11.46 -8.41
N LYS A 15 1.80 10.84 -9.57
CA LYS A 15 3.15 10.55 -10.03
C LYS A 15 4.02 11.80 -10.05
N HIS A 16 3.53 12.90 -10.65
CA HIS A 16 4.28 14.14 -10.73
C HIS A 16 4.57 14.71 -9.33
N ALA A 17 3.61 14.71 -8.41
CA ALA A 17 3.82 15.17 -7.04
C ALA A 17 4.88 14.33 -6.31
N ILE A 18 4.78 13.00 -6.37
CA ILE A 18 5.72 12.09 -5.70
C ILE A 18 7.15 12.20 -6.27
N GLU A 19 7.30 12.47 -7.57
CA GLU A 19 8.61 12.73 -8.19
C GLU A 19 9.28 14.01 -7.65
N GLN A 20 8.50 14.98 -7.18
CA GLN A 20 9.01 16.19 -6.53
C GLN A 20 9.23 16.02 -5.01
N ALA A 21 8.70 14.95 -4.41
CA ALA A 21 8.83 14.72 -2.97
C ALA A 21 10.28 14.42 -2.57
N SER A 22 10.74 15.07 -1.49
CA SER A 22 12.04 14.76 -0.89
C SER A 22 12.10 13.31 -0.38
N LEU A 23 13.31 12.79 -0.16
CA LEU A 23 13.47 11.45 0.42
C LEU A 23 12.77 11.33 1.80
N THR A 24 12.89 12.36 2.63
CA THR A 24 12.24 12.40 3.96
C THR A 24 10.72 12.34 3.84
N GLN A 25 10.12 13.10 2.93
CA GLN A 25 8.68 13.04 2.67
C GLN A 25 8.26 11.66 2.17
N ARG A 26 9.03 11.05 1.27
CA ARG A 26 8.73 9.71 0.77
C ARG A 26 8.78 8.65 1.88
N LYS A 27 9.78 8.69 2.76
CA LYS A 27 9.87 7.81 3.93
C LYS A 27 8.66 8.00 4.87
N SER A 28 8.31 9.24 5.18
CA SER A 28 7.14 9.56 6.02
C SER A 28 5.83 9.08 5.38
N LEU A 29 5.65 9.27 4.07
CA LEU A 29 4.47 8.80 3.35
C LEU A 29 4.37 7.28 3.27
N VAL A 30 5.49 6.56 3.13
CA VAL A 30 5.48 5.09 3.18
C VAL A 30 5.01 4.60 4.54
N LYS A 31 5.54 5.17 5.63
CA LYS A 31 5.10 4.85 7.00
C LYS A 31 3.63 5.20 7.21
N ALA A 32 3.18 6.33 6.67
CA ALA A 32 1.78 6.71 6.72
C ALA A 32 0.89 5.68 6.02
N VAL A 33 1.17 5.38 4.76
CA VAL A 33 0.39 4.43 3.94
C VAL A 33 0.38 3.02 4.53
N PHE A 34 1.42 2.61 5.27
CA PHE A 34 1.41 1.35 6.01
C PHE A 34 0.19 1.20 6.92
N GLY A 35 -0.26 2.29 7.54
CA GLY A 35 -1.45 2.31 8.40
C GLY A 35 -2.76 1.92 7.69
N PHE A 36 -2.85 2.10 6.37
CA PHE A 36 -3.97 1.60 5.57
C PHE A 36 -3.88 0.08 5.40
N TYR A 37 -2.74 -0.43 4.93
CA TYR A 37 -2.59 -1.84 4.60
C TYR A 37 -2.72 -2.76 5.82
N GLN A 38 -2.34 -2.29 7.01
CA GLN A 38 -2.57 -2.99 8.27
C GLN A 38 -4.06 -3.26 8.58
N LYS A 39 -4.99 -2.59 7.88
CA LYS A 39 -6.43 -2.82 8.01
C LYS A 39 -6.95 -3.95 7.13
N LEU A 40 -6.15 -4.42 6.16
CA LEU A 40 -6.58 -5.51 5.30
C LEU A 40 -6.67 -6.83 6.07
N PRO A 41 -7.63 -7.71 5.72
CA PRO A 41 -7.72 -9.04 6.28
C PRO A 41 -6.39 -9.77 6.20
N HIS A 42 -6.03 -10.46 7.28
CA HIS A 42 -4.86 -11.34 7.34
C HIS A 42 -3.50 -10.67 7.05
N PHE A 43 -3.40 -9.33 6.98
CA PHE A 43 -2.19 -8.62 6.52
C PHE A 43 -0.86 -9.17 7.08
N TYR A 44 -0.74 -9.23 8.40
CA TYR A 44 0.46 -9.75 9.06
C TYR A 44 0.66 -11.26 8.85
N GLN A 45 -0.42 -12.03 8.86
CA GLN A 45 -0.39 -13.48 8.71
C GLN A 45 0.08 -13.86 7.30
N THR A 46 -0.42 -13.16 6.27
CA THR A 46 0.01 -13.31 4.88
C THR A 46 1.52 -13.05 4.75
N ILE A 47 2.02 -11.95 5.31
CA ILE A 47 3.46 -11.63 5.22
C ILE A 47 4.31 -12.67 5.97
N GLU A 48 3.87 -13.11 7.15
CA GLU A 48 4.58 -14.13 7.92
C GLU A 48 4.56 -15.50 7.22
N GLN A 49 3.43 -15.88 6.62
CA GLN A 49 3.26 -17.14 5.92
C GLN A 49 4.11 -17.20 4.65
N TYR A 50 4.05 -16.16 3.81
CA TYR A 50 4.66 -16.20 2.48
C TYR A 50 6.06 -15.61 2.43
N TYR A 51 6.41 -14.64 3.28
CA TYR A 51 7.76 -14.06 3.31
C TYR A 51 8.58 -14.45 4.54
N HIS A 52 8.00 -15.19 5.49
CA HIS A 52 8.67 -15.59 6.73
C HIS A 52 9.21 -14.40 7.53
N ILE A 53 8.49 -13.27 7.46
CA ILE A 53 8.83 -12.03 8.15
C ILE A 53 7.77 -11.75 9.21
N HIS A 54 8.20 -11.71 10.46
CA HIS A 54 7.40 -11.14 11.54
C HIS A 54 7.63 -9.62 11.60
N ILE A 55 6.55 -8.84 11.59
CA ILE A 55 6.64 -7.38 11.55
C ILE A 55 6.53 -6.79 12.96
N ASP A 56 7.58 -6.09 13.39
CA ASP A 56 7.51 -5.10 14.46
C ASP A 56 7.47 -3.71 13.80
N ASN A 57 6.38 -2.96 13.99
CA ASN A 57 6.20 -1.67 13.33
C ASN A 57 7.27 -0.64 13.71
N ASN A 58 7.70 -0.62 14.97
CA ASN A 58 8.71 0.33 15.42
C ASN A 58 10.06 0.02 14.77
N GLN A 59 10.41 -1.27 14.71
CA GLN A 59 11.62 -1.71 14.04
C GLN A 59 11.56 -1.42 12.53
N LEU A 60 10.46 -1.78 11.87
CA LEU A 60 10.25 -1.53 10.44
C LEU A 60 10.38 -0.04 10.10
N PHE A 61 9.75 0.83 10.89
CA PHE A 61 9.78 2.27 10.66
C PHE A 61 11.18 2.85 10.87
N ASN A 62 11.89 2.39 11.91
CA ASN A 62 13.28 2.75 12.10
C ASN A 62 14.18 2.25 10.94
N ASP A 63 13.93 1.04 10.41
CA ASP A 63 14.66 0.51 9.26
C ASP A 63 14.39 1.32 7.99
N ILE A 64 13.16 1.80 7.77
CA ILE A 64 12.81 2.71 6.67
C ILE A 64 13.57 4.04 6.82
N ASP A 65 13.57 4.61 8.03
CA ASP A 65 14.24 5.88 8.31
C ASP A 65 15.76 5.77 8.09
N GLN A 66 16.36 4.65 8.50
CA GLN A 66 17.79 4.37 8.38
C GLN A 66 18.20 3.72 7.05
N GLU A 67 17.26 3.42 6.15
CA GLU A 67 17.47 2.67 4.90
C GLU A 67 18.07 1.26 5.10
N ASN A 68 17.82 0.64 6.27
CA ASN A 68 18.27 -0.71 6.63
C ASN A 68 17.30 -1.79 6.16
N LEU A 69 16.99 -1.79 4.86
CA LEU A 69 15.91 -2.62 4.31
C LEU A 69 16.39 -3.96 3.70
N ALA A 70 17.70 -4.22 3.72
CA ALA A 70 18.31 -5.36 3.04
C ALA A 70 17.82 -6.72 3.57
N TYR A 71 17.50 -6.81 4.87
CA TYR A 71 16.94 -8.01 5.47
C TYR A 71 15.62 -8.41 4.80
N TYR A 72 14.65 -7.50 4.77
CA TYR A 72 13.32 -7.77 4.18
C TYR A 72 13.43 -8.10 2.69
N GLN A 73 14.23 -7.34 1.94
CA GLN A 73 14.45 -7.57 0.51
C GLN A 73 15.09 -8.95 0.23
N GLY A 74 15.99 -9.40 1.11
CA GLY A 74 16.60 -10.72 1.04
C GLY A 74 15.59 -11.85 1.27
N GLN A 75 14.76 -11.72 2.31
CA GLN A 75 13.72 -12.70 2.64
C GLN A 75 12.67 -12.81 1.53
N ILE A 76 12.15 -11.68 1.03
CA ILE A 76 11.18 -11.67 -0.08
C ILE A 76 11.75 -12.34 -1.32
N LYS A 77 13.03 -12.08 -1.64
CA LYS A 77 13.69 -12.71 -2.78
C LYS A 77 13.83 -14.22 -2.61
N LEU A 78 14.13 -14.70 -1.40
CA LEU A 78 14.23 -16.14 -1.12
C LEU A 78 12.86 -16.81 -1.25
N ALA A 79 11.85 -16.25 -0.58
CA ALA A 79 10.47 -16.74 -0.65
C ALA A 79 9.95 -16.84 -2.10
N ASN A 80 10.10 -15.78 -2.89
CA ASN A 80 9.65 -15.78 -4.29
C ASN A 80 10.40 -16.80 -5.18
N ALA A 81 11.61 -17.21 -4.80
CA ALA A 81 12.37 -18.22 -5.53
C ALA A 81 11.95 -19.65 -5.19
N GLU A 82 11.19 -19.84 -4.11
CA GLU A 82 10.66 -21.13 -3.67
C GLU A 82 9.28 -21.44 -4.28
N ILE A 83 8.63 -20.45 -4.89
CA ILE A 83 7.33 -20.63 -5.55
C ILE A 83 7.52 -21.45 -6.85
N ASP A 84 6.87 -22.60 -6.91
CA ASP A 84 6.74 -23.43 -8.11
C ASP A 84 5.28 -23.49 -8.56
N GLU A 85 4.91 -22.60 -9.50
CA GLU A 85 3.57 -22.50 -10.09
C GLU A 85 3.14 -23.78 -10.85
N TYR A 86 4.07 -24.69 -11.13
CA TYR A 86 3.80 -25.96 -11.81
C TYR A 86 3.75 -27.15 -10.85
N SER A 87 3.93 -26.93 -9.55
CA SER A 87 3.81 -27.99 -8.55
C SER A 87 2.34 -28.41 -8.37
N ASP A 88 2.12 -29.71 -8.11
CA ASP A 88 0.77 -30.26 -7.90
C ASP A 88 0.09 -29.69 -6.63
N ASP A 89 0.89 -29.15 -5.70
CA ASP A 89 0.44 -28.55 -4.44
C ASP A 89 0.36 -27.01 -4.51
N TYR A 90 0.49 -26.40 -5.71
CA TYR A 90 0.41 -24.95 -5.85
C TYR A 90 -1.02 -24.45 -5.65
N GLU A 91 -1.20 -23.62 -4.63
CA GLU A 91 -2.43 -22.85 -4.40
C GLU A 91 -2.21 -21.41 -4.87
N ALA A 92 -3.08 -20.95 -5.78
CA ALA A 92 -3.05 -19.57 -6.24
C ALA A 92 -3.46 -18.63 -5.10
N LEU A 93 -2.69 -17.56 -4.93
CA LEU A 93 -2.99 -16.52 -3.94
C LEU A 93 -4.29 -15.79 -4.26
N GLU A 94 -5.03 -15.48 -3.21
CA GLU A 94 -6.20 -14.61 -3.29
C GLU A 94 -5.79 -13.16 -3.59
N ALA A 95 -6.71 -12.36 -4.14
CA ALA A 95 -6.41 -10.99 -4.57
C ALA A 95 -5.84 -10.12 -3.44
N ILE A 96 -6.44 -10.17 -2.24
CA ILE A 96 -5.97 -9.40 -1.08
C ILE A 96 -4.60 -9.88 -0.59
N GLN A 97 -4.30 -11.17 -0.72
CA GLN A 97 -2.98 -11.70 -0.38
C GLN A 97 -1.91 -11.18 -1.34
N VAL A 98 -2.18 -11.21 -2.65
CA VAL A 98 -1.28 -10.64 -3.67
C VAL A 98 -1.03 -9.15 -3.40
N ILE A 99 -2.08 -8.37 -3.20
CA ILE A 99 -1.97 -6.94 -2.92
C ILE A 99 -1.17 -6.68 -1.64
N THR A 100 -1.39 -7.48 -0.59
CA THR A 100 -0.66 -7.38 0.69
C THR A 100 0.83 -7.60 0.49
N LEU A 101 1.22 -8.65 -0.23
CA LEU A 101 2.61 -8.99 -0.48
C LEU A 101 3.30 -7.95 -1.36
N ASP A 102 2.64 -7.49 -2.42
CA ASP A 102 3.15 -6.43 -3.29
C ASP A 102 3.33 -5.10 -2.54
N ALA A 103 2.34 -4.72 -1.73
CA ALA A 103 2.43 -3.54 -0.89
C ALA A 103 3.61 -3.63 0.09
N PHE A 104 3.76 -4.76 0.78
CA PHE A 104 4.88 -4.93 1.70
C PHE A 104 6.24 -4.85 0.98
N LEU A 105 6.38 -5.49 -0.18
CA LEU A 105 7.57 -5.38 -1.03
C LEU A 105 7.86 -3.93 -1.41
N MET A 106 6.86 -3.14 -1.80
CA MET A 106 7.05 -1.73 -2.14
C MET A 106 7.46 -0.89 -0.91
N MET A 107 6.92 -1.17 0.27
CA MET A 107 7.27 -0.49 1.53
C MET A 107 8.72 -0.73 1.94
N VAL A 108 9.22 -1.96 1.79
CA VAL A 108 10.61 -2.30 2.13
C VAL A 108 11.57 -2.12 0.97
N SER A 109 11.13 -1.51 -0.13
CA SER A 109 12.00 -1.20 -1.27
C SER A 109 12.76 0.11 -1.08
N ASN A 110 13.74 0.39 -1.96
CA ASN A 110 14.54 1.61 -1.87
C ASN A 110 13.67 2.88 -2.07
N GLN A 111 13.62 3.74 -1.05
CA GLN A 111 12.78 4.94 -1.02
C GLN A 111 13.27 6.10 -1.90
N ASN A 112 14.48 6.00 -2.45
CA ASN A 112 14.95 6.90 -3.50
C ASN A 112 14.22 6.68 -4.82
N LYS A 113 13.49 5.57 -4.99
CA LYS A 113 12.68 5.27 -6.17
C LYS A 113 11.22 5.67 -5.93
N SER A 114 10.82 6.83 -6.46
CA SER A 114 9.45 7.38 -6.37
C SER A 114 8.36 6.39 -6.80
N LYS A 115 8.67 5.53 -7.78
CA LYS A 115 7.74 4.53 -8.31
C LYS A 115 7.14 3.59 -7.26
N ASN A 116 7.87 3.29 -6.18
CA ASN A 116 7.38 2.35 -5.16
C ASN A 116 6.31 3.02 -4.29
N LEU A 117 6.51 4.29 -3.93
CA LEU A 117 5.49 5.05 -3.22
C LEU A 117 4.27 5.34 -4.11
N LEU A 118 4.47 5.58 -5.40
CA LEU A 118 3.36 5.68 -6.34
C LEU A 118 2.56 4.37 -6.37
N ALA A 119 3.23 3.23 -6.50
CA ALA A 119 2.57 1.92 -6.49
C ALA A 119 1.79 1.68 -5.19
N LEU A 120 2.31 2.10 -4.03
CA LEU A 120 1.59 2.00 -2.76
C LEU A 120 0.32 2.85 -2.73
N LEU A 121 0.39 4.11 -3.15
CA LEU A 121 -0.77 5.00 -3.14
C LEU A 121 -1.81 4.59 -4.19
N SER A 122 -1.36 4.11 -5.36
CA SER A 122 -2.24 3.51 -6.36
C SER A 122 -2.87 2.21 -5.87
N GLY A 123 -2.13 1.39 -5.13
CA GLY A 123 -2.63 0.13 -4.56
C GLY A 123 -3.79 0.35 -3.57
N ILE A 124 -3.85 1.48 -2.87
CA ILE A 124 -5.02 1.84 -2.04
C ILE A 124 -6.28 1.95 -2.93
N ILE A 125 -6.16 2.63 -4.07
CA ILE A 125 -7.26 2.80 -5.03
C ILE A 125 -7.68 1.43 -5.56
N GLU A 126 -6.72 0.56 -5.91
CA GLU A 126 -6.99 -0.79 -6.39
C GLU A 126 -7.72 -1.66 -5.35
N VAL A 127 -7.34 -1.57 -4.07
CA VAL A 127 -8.07 -2.25 -2.98
C VAL A 127 -9.50 -1.74 -2.90
N LEU A 128 -9.70 -0.42 -2.87
CA LEU A 128 -11.04 0.14 -2.73
C LEU A 128 -11.93 -0.17 -3.94
N ASP A 129 -11.36 -0.19 -5.14
CA ASP A 129 -12.03 -0.64 -6.36
C ASP A 129 -12.38 -2.14 -6.29
N TYR A 130 -11.49 -2.97 -5.75
CA TYR A 130 -11.80 -4.39 -5.48
C TYR A 130 -13.00 -4.52 -4.54
N TYR A 131 -13.01 -3.84 -3.39
CA TYR A 131 -14.17 -3.89 -2.49
C TYR A 131 -15.45 -3.31 -3.11
N GLU A 132 -15.35 -2.29 -3.96
CA GLU A 132 -16.49 -1.76 -4.70
C GLU A 132 -17.10 -2.77 -5.67
N ASN A 133 -16.28 -3.59 -6.33
CA ASN A 133 -16.74 -4.57 -7.30
C ASN A 133 -17.24 -5.88 -6.65
N PHE A 134 -16.65 -6.29 -5.53
CA PHE A 134 -16.85 -7.63 -4.95
C PHE A 134 -17.63 -7.67 -3.64
N SER A 135 -17.86 -6.54 -2.97
CA SER A 135 -18.71 -6.51 -1.76
C SER A 135 -20.20 -6.27 -2.07
N ASP A 136 -21.03 -6.50 -1.06
CA ASP A 136 -22.49 -6.30 -1.14
C ASP A 136 -22.90 -4.81 -1.21
N ASP A 137 -22.08 -3.88 -0.74
CA ASP A 137 -22.40 -2.44 -0.69
C ASP A 137 -21.46 -1.60 -1.58
N GLN A 138 -21.62 -1.78 -2.88
CA GLN A 138 -20.85 -1.04 -3.89
C GLN A 138 -20.96 0.49 -3.72
N THR A 139 -22.13 1.00 -3.28
CA THR A 139 -22.33 2.44 -3.11
C THR A 139 -21.49 3.00 -1.97
N TYR A 140 -21.40 2.26 -0.86
CA TYR A 140 -20.52 2.61 0.24
C TYR A 140 -19.04 2.67 -0.21
N TRP A 141 -18.54 1.63 -0.86
CA TRP A 141 -17.14 1.58 -1.29
C TRP A 141 -16.80 2.60 -2.38
N ASN A 142 -17.73 2.89 -3.28
CA ASN A 142 -17.58 3.97 -4.25
C ASN A 142 -17.39 5.32 -3.55
N GLN A 143 -18.14 5.59 -2.47
CA GLN A 143 -17.94 6.80 -1.66
C GLN A 143 -16.57 6.81 -0.96
N VAL A 144 -16.14 5.68 -0.39
CA VAL A 144 -14.81 5.56 0.24
C VAL A 144 -13.70 5.85 -0.78
N LEU A 145 -13.81 5.29 -1.99
CA LEU A 145 -12.89 5.52 -3.11
C LEU A 145 -12.85 6.99 -3.54
N GLU A 146 -14.00 7.65 -3.69
CA GLU A 146 -14.05 9.08 -4.01
C GLU A 146 -13.37 9.93 -2.93
N GLN A 147 -13.60 9.59 -1.64
CA GLN A 147 -12.96 10.29 -0.54
C GLN A 147 -11.44 10.06 -0.55
N GLU A 148 -10.96 8.87 -0.90
CA GLU A 148 -9.53 8.57 -1.01
C GLU A 148 -8.86 9.39 -2.11
N ILE A 149 -9.48 9.52 -3.28
CA ILE A 149 -8.97 10.37 -4.36
C ILE A 149 -8.83 11.83 -3.89
N ILE A 150 -9.82 12.34 -3.15
CA ILE A 150 -9.76 13.69 -2.56
C ILE A 150 -8.63 13.80 -1.55
N PHE A 151 -8.44 12.78 -0.71
CA PHE A 151 -7.40 12.77 0.30
C PHE A 151 -6.00 12.71 -0.30
N GLN A 152 -5.75 11.87 -1.30
CA GLN A 152 -4.48 11.86 -2.00
C GLN A 152 -4.18 13.18 -2.71
N LYS A 153 -5.21 13.93 -3.15
CA LYS A 153 -5.02 15.31 -3.64
C LYS A 153 -4.55 16.27 -2.54
N GLN A 154 -5.00 16.09 -1.30
CA GLN A 154 -4.49 16.86 -0.17
C GLN A 154 -3.03 16.51 0.12
N ILE A 155 -2.68 15.21 0.10
CA ILE A 155 -1.29 14.75 0.21
C ILE A 155 -0.39 15.37 -0.87
N MET A 156 -0.86 15.46 -2.12
CA MET A 156 -0.10 16.13 -3.18
C MET A 156 0.20 17.61 -2.86
N ASN A 157 -0.76 18.33 -2.26
CA ASN A 157 -0.55 19.70 -1.83
C ASN A 157 0.47 19.77 -0.68
N GLU A 158 0.36 18.90 0.32
CA GLU A 158 1.32 18.80 1.42
C GLU A 158 2.74 18.51 0.92
N ILE A 159 2.89 17.66 -0.10
CA ILE A 159 4.18 17.42 -0.77
C ILE A 159 4.75 18.73 -1.31
N SER A 160 3.95 19.49 -2.07
CA SER A 160 4.37 20.77 -2.68
C SER A 160 4.72 21.85 -1.65
N GLU A 161 4.09 21.79 -0.47
CA GLU A 161 4.34 22.69 0.66
C GLU A 161 5.52 22.23 1.54
N ASN A 162 6.20 21.14 1.16
CA ASN A 162 7.29 20.53 1.91
C ASN A 162 6.89 20.06 3.33
N VAL A 163 5.62 19.70 3.51
CA VAL A 163 5.10 19.17 4.77
C VAL A 163 5.55 17.71 4.94
N ILE A 164 5.92 17.35 6.16
CA ILE A 164 6.16 15.96 6.55
C ILE A 164 4.85 15.40 7.09
N VAL A 165 4.33 14.37 6.42
CA VAL A 165 3.05 13.76 6.74
C VAL A 165 3.18 12.88 7.98
N ASP A 166 2.21 12.99 8.88
CA ASP A 166 2.15 12.16 10.09
C ASP A 166 1.89 10.69 9.72
N GLU A 167 2.63 9.77 10.32
CA GLU A 167 2.53 8.33 10.02
C GLU A 167 1.19 7.71 10.45
N SER A 168 0.42 8.37 11.32
CA SER A 168 -0.88 7.87 11.75
C SER A 168 -2.04 8.27 10.82
N ILE A 169 -1.81 9.15 9.84
CA ILE A 169 -2.91 9.79 9.08
C ILE A 169 -3.82 8.78 8.36
N TYR A 170 -3.25 7.74 7.74
CA TYR A 170 -4.05 6.68 7.09
C TYR A 170 -4.69 5.74 8.12
N ALA A 171 -3.97 5.36 9.18
CA ALA A 171 -4.53 4.52 10.23
C ALA A 171 -5.77 5.16 10.89
N GLN A 172 -5.72 6.47 11.13
CA GLN A 172 -6.84 7.26 11.66
C GLN A 172 -7.99 7.37 10.66
N ARG A 173 -7.67 7.65 9.39
CA ARG A 173 -8.66 7.79 8.31
C ARG A 173 -9.49 6.53 8.12
N TYR A 174 -8.84 5.37 8.16
CA TYR A 174 -9.47 4.06 7.95
C TYR A 174 -9.86 3.37 9.26
N GLN A 175 -9.84 4.07 10.40
CA GLN A 175 -10.08 3.44 11.71
C GLN A 175 -11.49 2.83 11.87
N SER A 176 -12.48 3.38 11.18
CA SER A 176 -13.89 2.98 11.27
C SER A 176 -14.39 2.25 10.02
N ILE A 177 -13.49 1.94 9.08
CA ILE A 177 -13.80 1.18 7.87
C ILE A 177 -13.43 -0.26 8.15
N GLU A 178 -14.39 -1.16 7.96
CA GLU A 178 -14.20 -2.59 8.15
C GLU A 178 -13.97 -3.24 6.78
N PHE A 179 -12.78 -3.81 6.60
CA PHE A 179 -12.43 -4.59 5.42
C PHE A 179 -12.76 -6.04 5.74
N ALA A 180 -13.89 -6.53 5.20
CA ALA A 180 -14.27 -7.94 5.33
C ALA A 180 -13.38 -8.83 4.46
N ASP A 181 -13.28 -10.10 4.83
CA ASP A 181 -12.74 -11.11 3.93
C ASP A 181 -13.74 -11.35 2.79
N LEU A 182 -13.27 -11.29 1.55
CA LEU A 182 -14.11 -11.42 0.36
C LEU A 182 -13.67 -12.68 -0.40
N ASP A 183 -14.58 -13.64 -0.49
CA ASP A 183 -14.38 -14.92 -1.21
C ASP A 183 -14.28 -14.71 -2.74
#